data_AF-A0A170VLN6-F1
#
_entry.id   AF-A0A170VLN6-F1
#
_cell.length_a   1.000
_cell.length_b   1.000
_cell.length_c   1.000
_cell.angle_alpha   90.00
_cell.angle_beta   90.00
_cell.angle_gamma   90.00
#
_symmetry.space_group_name_H-M   'P 1'
#
loop_
_entity.id
_entity.type
_entity.pdbx_description
1 polymer ?
#
loop_
_entity_poly.entity_id
_entity_poly.type
_entity_poly.pdbx_seq_one_letter_code
_entity_poly.pdbx_strand_id
1 'polypeptide(L)'
;LWPINAAVQQYAKIFVTDICSSLTLKEDGEDVINNVKGSKFTADSLIFDNGDLDPNNICYCPKRPCPPTGARDISSCRYGAPAFISLPHFYLADSSYSANISGMLPSPKLHNFHLLLEKVVVFHWKCMQGFKLIYVQSLFKESNFMKEFLMLTYQ
;
A
#
# COMPACT_ATOMS: atom_id res chain seq x y z
N LEU A 1 0.37 0.80 -16.03
CA LEU A 1 -0.43 1.88 -16.64
C LEU A 1 -1.90 1.64 -16.28
N TRP A 2 -2.65 2.64 -15.81
CA TRP A 2 -4.07 2.52 -15.41
C TRP A 2 -5.01 2.83 -16.58
N PRO A 3 -6.20 2.21 -16.66
CA PRO A 3 -7.20 2.59 -17.65
C PRO A 3 -7.71 4.02 -17.40
N ILE A 4 -8.20 4.70 -18.45
CA ILE A 4 -8.64 6.11 -18.40
C ILE A 4 -9.74 6.34 -17.34
N ASN A 5 -10.58 5.34 -17.10
CA ASN A 5 -11.65 5.41 -16.11
C ASN A 5 -11.19 5.03 -14.68
N ALA A 6 -9.91 4.74 -14.44
CA ALA A 6 -9.45 4.33 -13.11
C ALA A 6 -9.69 5.41 -12.04
N ALA A 7 -9.58 6.69 -12.40
CA ALA A 7 -9.80 7.79 -11.46
C ALA A 7 -11.27 7.95 -11.00
N VAL A 8 -12.24 7.29 -11.64
CA VAL A 8 -13.65 7.30 -11.23
C VAL A 8 -14.08 5.98 -10.56
N GLN A 9 -13.16 5.02 -10.40
CA GLN A 9 -13.45 3.76 -9.73
C GLN A 9 -13.36 3.92 -8.22
N GLN A 10 -14.06 3.05 -7.50
CA GLN A 10 -13.99 2.98 -6.04
C GLN A 10 -12.64 2.42 -5.53
N TYR A 11 -12.00 1.58 -6.34
CA TYR A 11 -10.75 0.92 -5.98
C TYR A 11 -9.70 1.07 -7.08
N ALA A 12 -8.45 1.28 -6.68
CA ALA A 12 -7.29 1.24 -7.56
C ALA A 12 -6.39 0.06 -7.17
N LYS A 13 -6.17 -0.88 -8.10
CA LYS A 13 -5.25 -1.99 -7.89
C LYS A 13 -3.89 -1.66 -8.51
N ILE A 14 -2.82 -1.86 -7.74
CA ILE A 14 -1.43 -1.63 -8.18
C ILE A 14 -0.59 -2.88 -7.92
N PHE A 15 0.19 -3.33 -8.89
CA PHE A 15 1.15 -4.42 -8.65
C PHE A 15 2.47 -3.83 -8.19
N VAL A 16 2.94 -4.23 -7.01
CA VAL A 16 4.20 -3.76 -6.45
C VAL A 16 5.19 -4.92 -6.49
N THR A 17 6.21 -4.78 -7.34
CA THR A 17 7.23 -5.81 -7.57
C THR A 17 7.97 -6.17 -6.29
N ASP A 18 8.12 -5.22 -5.37
CA ASP A 18 8.89 -5.44 -4.14
C ASP A 18 8.20 -6.33 -3.09
N ILE A 19 6.88 -6.44 -3.16
CA ILE A 19 6.05 -7.32 -2.31
C ILE A 19 5.41 -8.46 -3.11
N CYS A 20 5.70 -8.51 -4.41
CA CYS A 20 5.27 -9.55 -5.33
C CYS A 20 3.77 -9.82 -5.35
N SER A 21 2.99 -8.81 -5.01
CA SER A 21 1.54 -8.88 -4.90
C SER A 21 0.91 -7.56 -5.34
N SER A 22 -0.38 -7.63 -5.63
CA SER A 22 -1.16 -6.44 -5.90
C SER A 22 -1.67 -5.85 -4.59
N LEU A 23 -1.52 -4.54 -4.44
CA LEU A 23 -2.20 -3.74 -3.43
C LEU A 23 -3.50 -3.20 -4.00
N THR A 24 -4.56 -3.22 -3.21
CA THR A 24 -5.84 -2.60 -3.55
C THR A 24 -6.02 -1.39 -2.65
N LEU A 25 -6.19 -0.22 -3.26
CA LEU A 25 -6.41 1.05 -2.58
C LEU A 25 -7.85 1.49 -2.75
N LYS A 26 -8.38 2.17 -1.75
CA LYS A 26 -9.75 2.69 -1.74
C LYS A 26 -9.76 4.18 -2.04
N GLU A 27 -10.72 4.63 -2.82
CA GLU A 27 -10.94 6.06 -3.09
C GLU A 27 -11.22 6.81 -1.77
N ASP A 28 -10.59 7.98 -1.63
CA ASP A 28 -10.62 8.86 -0.45
C ASP A 28 -10.78 10.33 -0.89
N GLY A 29 -11.71 10.56 -1.82
CA GLY A 29 -12.04 11.88 -2.34
C GLY A 29 -11.02 12.46 -3.33
N GLU A 30 -11.14 13.77 -3.56
CA GLU A 30 -10.25 14.53 -4.44
C GLU A 30 -9.15 15.25 -3.66
N ASP A 31 -7.98 15.37 -4.27
CA ASP A 31 -6.86 16.15 -3.70
C ASP A 31 -6.10 16.88 -4.81
N VAL A 32 -5.29 17.87 -4.43
CA VAL A 32 -4.49 18.70 -5.34
C VAL A 32 -3.03 18.63 -4.94
N ILE A 33 -2.20 18.03 -5.79
CA ILE A 33 -0.74 17.95 -5.58
C ILE A 33 -0.04 18.62 -6.76
N ASN A 34 0.89 19.54 -6.47
CA ASN A 34 1.64 20.32 -7.47
C ASN A 34 0.73 21.02 -8.50
N ASN A 35 -0.37 21.64 -8.04
CA ASN A 35 -1.41 22.27 -8.86
C ASN A 35 -2.16 21.33 -9.81
N VAL A 36 -2.10 20.02 -9.60
CA VAL A 36 -2.87 19.05 -10.38
C VAL A 36 -3.92 18.40 -9.51
N LYS A 37 -5.18 18.51 -9.93
CA LYS A 37 -6.34 17.94 -9.25
C LYS A 37 -6.55 16.50 -9.69
N GLY A 38 -6.74 15.59 -8.74
CA GLY A 38 -6.96 14.18 -9.01
C GLY A 38 -7.82 13.48 -7.95
N SER A 39 -8.18 12.23 -8.23
CA SER A 39 -8.76 11.34 -7.24
C SER A 39 -7.67 10.73 -6.38
N LYS A 40 -7.81 10.84 -5.06
CA LYS A 40 -6.90 10.27 -4.08
C LYS A 40 -7.37 8.88 -3.70
N PHE A 41 -6.44 7.94 -3.71
CA PHE A 41 -6.64 6.56 -3.28
C PHE A 41 -5.71 6.26 -2.12
N THR A 42 -6.20 5.56 -1.10
CA THR A 42 -5.46 5.30 0.13
C THR A 42 -5.50 3.84 0.54
N ALA A 43 -4.53 3.40 1.33
CA ALA A 43 -4.58 2.09 1.95
C ALA A 43 -5.59 2.10 3.11
N ASP A 44 -6.38 1.04 3.20
CA ASP A 44 -7.27 0.76 4.32
C ASP A 44 -6.77 -0.47 5.13
N SER A 45 -7.51 -0.88 6.15
CA SER A 45 -7.14 -2.01 7.00
C SER A 45 -7.07 -3.35 6.26
N LEU A 46 -7.58 -3.43 5.02
CA LEU A 46 -7.56 -4.64 4.21
C LEU A 46 -6.24 -4.81 3.42
N ILE A 47 -5.41 -3.76 3.36
CA ILE A 47 -4.19 -3.72 2.53
C ILE A 47 -3.22 -4.88 2.81
N PHE A 48 -3.02 -5.21 4.09
CA PHE A 48 -2.15 -6.28 4.60
C PHE A 48 -2.91 -7.19 5.56
N ASP A 49 -4.20 -7.39 5.30
CA ASP A 49 -5.01 -8.32 6.08
C ASP A 49 -4.57 -9.78 5.86
N ASN A 50 -4.75 -10.59 6.91
CA ASN A 50 -4.38 -12.01 6.97
C ASN A 50 -5.57 -12.95 6.70
N GLY A 51 -6.75 -12.40 6.42
CA GLY A 51 -8.01 -13.14 6.24
C GLY A 51 -8.99 -13.01 7.42
N ASP A 52 -8.61 -12.31 8.49
CA ASP A 52 -9.47 -12.11 9.66
C ASP A 52 -10.55 -11.04 9.39
N LEU A 53 -10.22 -9.99 8.61
CA LEU A 53 -11.18 -8.94 8.23
C LEU A 53 -11.92 -9.27 6.93
N ASP A 54 -11.22 -9.77 5.92
CA ASP A 54 -11.80 -10.23 4.66
C ASP A 54 -11.34 -11.66 4.32
N PRO A 55 -12.24 -12.66 4.31
CA PRO A 55 -11.90 -14.04 3.98
C PRO A 55 -11.17 -14.22 2.64
N ASN A 56 -11.31 -13.29 1.69
CA ASN A 56 -10.60 -13.33 0.42
C ASN A 56 -9.07 -13.18 0.56
N ASN A 57 -8.60 -12.61 1.68
CA ASN A 57 -7.18 -12.39 1.95
C ASN A 57 -6.48 -13.57 2.63
N ILE A 58 -7.20 -14.65 2.93
CA ILE A 58 -6.64 -15.86 3.56
C ILE A 58 -5.48 -16.48 2.77
N CYS A 59 -5.43 -16.24 1.45
CA CYS A 59 -4.37 -16.71 0.57
C CYS A 59 -2.99 -16.10 0.90
N TYR A 60 -2.94 -14.94 1.57
CA TYR A 60 -1.70 -14.33 2.05
C TYR A 60 -1.17 -14.96 3.34
N CYS A 61 -1.92 -15.90 3.93
CA CYS A 61 -1.48 -16.70 5.07
C CYS A 61 -1.46 -18.20 4.71
N PRO A 62 -0.39 -18.67 4.04
CA PRO A 62 -0.29 -20.07 3.62
C PRO A 62 -0.01 -21.05 4.78
N LYS A 63 0.51 -20.57 5.91
CA LYS A 63 0.86 -21.38 7.09
C LYS A 63 0.07 -20.91 8.31
N ARG A 64 -0.52 -21.84 9.06
CA ARG A 64 -1.20 -21.56 10.33
C ARG A 64 -0.26 -21.88 11.51
N PRO A 65 -0.31 -21.09 12.62
CA PRO A 65 -1.13 -19.90 12.81
C PRO A 65 -0.66 -18.70 11.95
N CYS A 66 -1.59 -17.82 11.56
CA CYS A 66 -1.26 -16.61 10.81
C CYS A 66 -0.61 -15.56 11.72
N PRO A 67 0.29 -14.72 11.17
CA PRO A 67 0.67 -13.51 11.86
C PRO A 67 -0.56 -12.60 12.08
N PRO A 68 -0.58 -11.77 13.14
CA PRO A 68 -1.60 -10.75 13.34
C PRO A 68 -1.76 -9.84 12.12
N THR A 69 -2.98 -9.30 11.92
CA THR A 69 -3.32 -8.49 10.74
C THR A 69 -2.46 -7.22 10.61
N GLY A 70 -2.25 -6.77 9.37
CA GLY A 70 -1.48 -5.57 9.02
C GLY A 70 0.02 -5.78 8.82
N ALA A 71 0.50 -7.03 8.85
CA ALA A 71 1.80 -7.42 8.34
C ALA A 71 1.65 -8.63 7.41
N ARG A 72 2.39 -8.64 6.29
CA ARG A 72 2.38 -9.71 5.30
C ARG A 72 3.75 -10.35 5.16
N ASP A 73 3.80 -11.67 5.20
CA ASP A 73 5.00 -12.45 4.89
C ASP A 73 5.30 -12.39 3.39
N ILE A 74 6.52 -11.98 3.02
CA ILE A 74 7.02 -11.92 1.64
C ILE A 74 8.24 -12.83 1.41
N SER A 75 8.51 -13.75 2.35
CA SER A 75 9.66 -14.65 2.32
C SER A 75 9.71 -15.51 1.06
N SER A 76 8.55 -16.02 0.63
CA SER A 76 8.41 -16.83 -0.59
C SER A 76 8.87 -16.10 -1.85
N CYS A 77 8.70 -14.76 -1.90
CA CYS A 77 9.15 -13.98 -3.03
C CYS A 77 10.58 -13.44 -2.88
N ARG A 78 11.08 -13.30 -1.64
CA ARG A 78 12.43 -12.80 -1.37
C ARG A 78 13.42 -13.94 -1.14
N TYR A 79 13.44 -14.91 -2.05
CA TYR A 79 14.40 -16.03 -2.06
C TYR A 79 14.45 -16.82 -0.73
N GLY A 80 13.34 -16.89 0.00
CA GLY A 80 13.25 -17.57 1.30
C GLY A 80 13.76 -16.76 2.49
N ALA A 81 14.16 -15.49 2.31
CA ALA A 81 14.56 -14.62 3.41
C ALA A 81 13.35 -14.35 4.34
N PRO A 82 13.50 -14.41 5.68
CA PRO A 82 12.41 -14.15 6.61
C PRO A 82 12.10 -12.64 6.64
N ALA A 83 11.21 -12.21 5.74
CA ALA A 83 10.88 -10.80 5.53
C ALA A 83 9.37 -10.58 5.61
N PHE A 84 8.98 -9.54 6.32
CA PHE A 84 7.60 -9.08 6.46
C PHE A 84 7.48 -7.64 5.97
N ILE A 85 6.30 -7.27 5.50
CA ILE A 85 5.98 -5.90 5.15
C ILE A 85 4.73 -5.40 5.88
N SER A 86 4.77 -4.15 6.31
CA SER A 86 3.68 -3.40 6.91
C SER A 86 3.69 -1.97 6.38
N LEU A 87 2.69 -1.16 6.76
CA LEU A 87 2.82 0.29 6.62
C LEU A 87 3.81 0.85 7.66
N PRO A 88 4.40 2.04 7.44
CA PRO A 88 5.33 2.65 8.37
C PRO A 88 4.76 2.77 9.78
N HIS A 89 5.61 2.57 10.79
CA HIS A 89 5.24 2.57 12.21
C HIS A 89 4.05 1.64 12.55
N PHE A 90 3.87 0.56 11.78
CA PHE A 90 2.74 -0.38 11.93
C PHE A 90 1.37 0.31 11.85
N TYR A 91 1.26 1.36 11.04
CA TYR A 91 -0.03 2.00 10.77
C TYR A 91 -1.02 0.98 10.18
N LEU A 92 -2.25 0.95 10.71
CA LEU A 92 -3.30 -0.05 10.38
C LEU A 92 -2.96 -1.52 10.69
N ALA A 93 -1.87 -1.78 11.40
CA ALA A 93 -1.55 -3.11 11.87
C ALA A 93 -1.96 -3.34 13.33
N ASP A 94 -1.98 -4.61 13.71
CA ASP A 94 -2.28 -5.00 15.08
C ASP A 94 -1.33 -4.32 16.08
N SER A 95 -1.89 -3.83 17.19
CA SER A 95 -1.13 -3.10 18.21
C SER A 95 0.03 -3.91 18.79
N SER A 96 -0.02 -5.26 18.75
CA SER A 96 1.07 -6.13 19.19
C SER A 96 2.39 -5.85 18.49
N TYR A 97 2.38 -5.39 17.23
CA TYR A 97 3.60 -5.05 16.50
C TYR A 97 4.28 -3.78 17.02
N SER A 98 3.48 -2.76 17.38
CA SER A 98 4.01 -1.49 17.88
C SER A 98 4.27 -1.50 19.39
N ALA A 99 3.57 -2.35 20.15
CA ALA A 99 3.65 -2.38 21.61
C ALA A 99 5.06 -2.71 22.14
N ASN A 100 5.80 -3.57 21.44
CA ASN A 100 7.13 -4.01 21.87
C ASN A 100 8.28 -3.18 21.28
N ILE A 101 7.98 -2.13 20.50
CA ILE A 101 9.00 -1.32 19.83
C ILE A 101 8.87 0.14 20.25
N SER A 102 9.87 0.64 20.97
CA SER A 102 9.92 2.05 21.36
C SER A 102 10.06 2.96 20.14
N GLY A 103 9.32 4.08 20.14
CA GLY A 103 9.39 5.11 19.08
C GLY A 103 8.37 4.94 17.94
N MET A 104 7.52 3.92 18.00
CA MET A 104 6.44 3.73 17.03
C MET A 104 5.31 4.75 17.25
N LEU A 105 5.14 5.65 16.29
CA LEU A 105 4.10 6.69 16.30
C LEU A 105 3.28 6.61 15.00
N PRO A 106 2.32 5.68 14.87
CA PRO A 106 1.49 5.57 13.67
C PRO A 106 0.66 6.85 13.47
N SER A 107 0.62 7.36 12.24
CA SER A 107 -0.07 8.60 11.91
C SER A 107 -0.68 8.49 10.51
N PRO A 108 -2.01 8.67 10.36
CA PRO A 108 -2.67 8.59 9.06
C PRO A 108 -2.07 9.53 8.00
N LYS A 109 -1.59 10.70 8.41
CA LYS A 109 -1.07 11.72 7.50
C LYS A 109 0.34 11.42 6.99
N LEU A 110 1.15 10.70 7.77
CA LEU A 110 2.56 10.45 7.47
C LEU A 110 2.82 9.01 7.02
N HIS A 111 2.00 8.07 7.50
CA HIS A 111 2.26 6.63 7.40
C HIS A 111 1.19 5.90 6.59
N ASN A 112 0.24 6.62 5.99
CA ASN A 112 -0.66 6.02 5.00
C ASN A 112 -0.05 6.13 3.60
N PHE A 113 -0.34 5.14 2.78
CA PHE A 113 0.04 5.12 1.38
C PHE A 113 -1.04 5.81 0.55
N HIS A 114 -0.63 6.79 -0.24
CA HIS A 114 -1.53 7.60 -1.06
C HIS A 114 -1.11 7.59 -2.53
N LEU A 115 -2.08 7.33 -3.41
CA LEU A 115 -1.96 7.40 -4.86
C LEU A 115 -2.90 8.48 -5.37
N LEU A 116 -2.36 9.49 -6.08
CA LEU A 116 -3.18 10.49 -6.77
C LEU A 116 -3.24 10.17 -8.27
N LEU A 117 -4.45 9.93 -8.77
CA LEU A 117 -4.72 9.72 -10.19
C LEU A 117 -5.36 10.96 -10.79
N GLU A 118 -4.76 11.50 -11.86
CA GLU A 118 -5.35 12.60 -12.62
C GLU A 118 -6.65 12.17 -13.29
N LYS A 119 -7.68 13.01 -13.21
CA LYS A 119 -8.89 12.84 -14.02
C LYS A 119 -8.64 13.38 -15.42
N VAL A 120 -8.17 12.54 -16.34
CA VAL A 120 -8.06 12.93 -17.75
C VAL A 120 -9.45 12.87 -18.39
N VAL A 121 -10.01 14.05 -18.66
CA VAL A 121 -11.26 14.19 -19.42
C VAL A 121 -10.91 14.12 -20.90
N VAL A 122 -11.30 13.04 -21.58
CA VAL A 122 -11.06 12.89 -23.03
C VAL A 122 -12.04 13.78 -23.79
N PHE A 123 -11.61 14.99 -24.13
CA PHE A 123 -12.30 15.79 -25.15
C PHE A 123 -12.03 15.16 -26.53
N HIS A 124 -13.10 14.87 -27.25
CA HIS A 124 -13.17 14.03 -28.46
C HIS A 124 -12.36 14.51 -29.68
N TRP A 125 -11.43 15.47 -29.54
CA TRP A 125 -10.76 16.12 -30.68
C TRP A 125 -9.24 15.96 -30.77
N LYS A 126 -8.57 15.25 -29.85
CA LYS A 126 -7.18 14.80 -30.08
C LYS A 126 -6.93 13.46 -29.39
N CYS A 127 -6.71 12.42 -30.19
CA CYS A 127 -6.10 11.16 -29.74
C CYS A 127 -4.68 11.44 -29.23
N MET A 128 -4.53 11.67 -27.93
CA MET A 128 -3.31 11.33 -27.21
C MET A 128 -3.71 10.41 -26.06
N GLN A 129 -3.40 9.13 -26.22
CA GLN A 129 -3.70 8.09 -25.23
C GLN A 129 -2.61 8.14 -24.16
N GLY A 130 -2.95 8.68 -22.99
CA GLY A 130 -2.09 8.64 -21.81
C GLY A 130 -2.75 9.31 -20.61
N PHE A 131 -2.77 8.63 -19.47
CA PHE A 131 -2.99 9.25 -18.17
C PHE A 131 -1.62 9.55 -17.56
N LYS A 132 -1.50 10.67 -16.86
CA LYS A 132 -0.27 11.03 -16.16
C LYS A 132 -0.39 10.53 -14.73
N LEU A 133 0.48 9.59 -14.34
CA LEU A 133 0.66 9.26 -12.93
C LEU A 133 1.43 10.42 -12.30
N ILE A 134 0.73 11.27 -11.55
CA ILE A 134 1.30 12.52 -11.03
C ILE A 134 2.12 12.26 -9.78
N TYR A 135 1.56 11.48 -8.86
CA TYR A 135 2.15 11.31 -7.54
C TYR A 135 1.71 10.00 -6.90
N VAL A 136 2.69 9.12 -6.75
CA VAL A 136 2.64 8.04 -5.76
C VAL A 136 3.43 8.59 -4.58
N GLN A 137 2.78 8.84 -3.45
CA GLN A 137 3.53 8.93 -2.21
C GLN A 137 3.95 7.52 -1.88
N SER A 138 5.09 7.16 -2.47
CA SER A 138 5.65 5.83 -2.35
C SER A 138 5.85 5.56 -0.86
N LEU A 139 5.45 4.36 -0.42
CA LEU A 139 5.94 3.74 0.82
C LEU A 139 7.48 3.83 0.97
N PHE A 140 8.16 4.17 -0.13
CA PHE A 140 9.61 4.22 -0.30
C PHE A 140 10.18 5.64 -0.51
N LYS A 141 9.36 6.71 -0.53
CA LYS A 141 9.87 8.07 -0.78
C LYS A 141 10.35 8.69 0.55
N GLU A 142 11.65 8.56 0.79
CA GLU A 142 12.43 9.15 1.91
C GLU A 142 12.52 8.37 3.23
N SER A 143 12.50 7.04 3.19
CA SER A 143 13.18 6.28 4.24
C SER A 143 14.15 5.30 3.61
N ASN A 144 15.27 5.09 4.29
CA ASN A 144 16.17 3.99 4.00
C ASN A 144 15.44 2.66 4.28
N PHE A 145 14.39 2.30 3.52
CA PHE A 145 13.56 1.12 3.80
C PHE A 145 14.35 -0.19 3.67
N MET A 146 15.43 -0.20 2.91
CA MET A 146 16.40 -1.31 2.89
C MET A 146 17.39 -1.31 4.09
N LYS A 147 17.35 -0.31 4.99
CA LYS A 147 18.11 -0.33 6.26
C LYS A 147 17.30 -0.84 7.45
N GLU A 148 15.97 -0.85 7.38
CA GLU A 148 15.12 -1.58 8.34
C GLU A 148 14.94 -3.06 7.96
N PHE A 149 15.91 -3.61 7.22
CA PHE A 149 16.04 -5.04 6.94
C PHE A 149 16.61 -5.84 8.13
N LEU A 150 16.63 -5.26 9.33
CA LEU A 150 17.24 -5.81 10.54
C LEU A 150 16.43 -5.34 11.76
N MET A 151 15.45 -6.11 12.20
CA MET A 151 15.07 -6.31 13.62
C MET A 151 13.93 -7.36 13.76
N LEU A 152 13.90 -8.42 12.94
CA LEU A 152 13.18 -9.66 13.27
C LEU A 152 14.07 -10.90 13.10
N THR A 153 15.38 -10.72 13.25
CA THR A 153 16.24 -11.79 13.77
C THR A 153 16.43 -11.51 15.25
N TYR A 154 16.18 -12.50 16.10
CA TYR A 154 16.10 -12.47 17.58
C TYR A 154 14.72 -12.19 18.18
N GLN A 155 13.95 -13.25 18.47
CA GLN A 155 14.17 -14.09 19.66
C GLN A 155 14.07 -15.56 19.29
#